data_AF-A0A7G3ZWW1-F1
#
_entry.id   AF-A0A7G3ZWW1-F1
#
_cell.length_a   1.000
_cell.length_b   1.000
_cell.length_c   1.000
_cell.angle_alpha   90.00
_cell.angle_beta   90.00
_cell.angle_gamma   90.00
#
_symmetry.space_group_name_H-M   'P 1'
#
loop_
_entity.id
_entity.type
_entity.pdbx_description
1 polymer ?
#
loop_
_entity_poly.entity_id
_entity_poly.type
_entity_poly.pdbx_seq_one_letter_code
_entity_poly.pdbx_strand_id
1 'polypeptide(L)'
;MWSKSKKNSSNHQNELYTKFLRAHKDLDNHVSGDILVNLDRAQTELKKIEKVFKIIEDHKRQPLGNLEEKLKEAMGHETLVEQLKLEKSLLDEATKDVERLAFSFEEMKFLLSLFGHEGGGISKFSLEKVLDTLEKLPTSTKEEDKQILAKLGQGNPDKANAVLMGLIDEIKTRSENPDIGWDYLKDILSKGVGKVAHYNDKKNIYNETLILKTKLEEQITDLTKPKTLQRGLEKLKQKQAAISKYVQELKGVKAIHEKYYVVLGTTIDRDTYDLKSDLKGVEKNLSSVKNKEKKEGSSEYSRRKVQELERSVKVLSCLTKKGRLTQAISEIEDAFSREVKRFDDVLKELDKESTMREHQKILFMPGTPSSSKDKQAKYEENKLEIARLMALLDGIKVEGKTLTEDERKRWEKIEKQIEMLEYENDALQPDRSSKSNQEIISYLKDGMRLTLEIEKNKNKATSYFKDTKELIRKLREEDNPPEKDDSYSL
;
A
#
# COMPACT_ATOMS: atom_id res chain seq x y z
N MET A 1 -35.82 -30.31 51.12
CA MET A 1 -35.63 -30.10 49.67
C MET A 1 -34.50 -29.09 49.40
N TRP A 2 -33.23 -29.46 49.60
CA TRP A 2 -32.08 -28.58 49.31
C TRP A 2 -30.97 -29.42 48.64
N SER A 3 -31.08 -29.72 47.34
CA SER A 3 -29.97 -30.36 46.61
C SER A 3 -30.03 -30.21 45.08
N LYS A 4 -30.53 -29.07 44.57
CA LYS A 4 -30.51 -28.79 43.12
C LYS A 4 -29.70 -27.55 42.71
N SER A 5 -29.21 -26.70 43.65
CA SER A 5 -28.48 -25.47 43.27
C SER A 5 -26.96 -25.65 43.07
N LYS A 6 -26.33 -26.68 43.67
CA LYS A 6 -24.86 -26.88 43.59
C LYS A 6 -24.37 -27.40 42.24
N LYS A 7 -25.18 -28.15 41.49
CA LYS A 7 -24.82 -28.65 40.14
C LYS A 7 -24.90 -27.57 39.06
N ASN A 8 -25.76 -26.55 39.23
CA ASN A 8 -25.89 -25.46 38.25
C ASN A 8 -24.77 -24.41 38.37
N SER A 9 -24.22 -24.17 39.57
CA SER A 9 -23.16 -23.16 39.73
C SER A 9 -21.80 -23.62 39.21
N SER A 10 -21.50 -24.92 39.27
CA SER A 10 -20.25 -25.49 38.74
C SER A 10 -20.22 -25.46 37.22
N ASN A 11 -21.32 -25.81 36.55
CA ASN A 11 -21.40 -25.76 35.09
C ASN A 11 -21.25 -24.32 34.56
N HIS A 12 -21.89 -23.35 35.21
CA HIS A 12 -21.77 -21.95 34.80
C HIS A 12 -20.36 -21.37 34.98
N GLN A 13 -19.64 -21.74 36.06
CA GLN A 13 -18.25 -21.34 36.24
C GLN A 13 -17.31 -21.94 35.19
N ASN A 14 -17.53 -23.20 34.82
CA ASN A 14 -16.72 -23.88 33.80
C ASN A 14 -16.97 -23.30 32.40
N GLU A 15 -18.22 -22.95 32.08
CA GLU A 15 -18.55 -22.23 30.86
C GLU A 15 -17.87 -20.86 30.80
N LEU A 16 -17.94 -20.08 31.89
CA LEU A 16 -17.25 -18.78 31.98
C LEU A 16 -15.73 -18.93 31.86
N TYR A 17 -15.15 -19.94 32.48
CA TYR A 17 -13.73 -20.19 32.39
C TYR A 17 -13.30 -20.62 30.98
N THR A 18 -14.08 -21.45 30.31
CA THR A 18 -13.86 -21.80 28.90
C THR A 18 -13.91 -20.56 27.99
N LYS A 19 -14.88 -19.66 28.23
CA LYS A 19 -14.95 -18.36 27.52
C LYS A 19 -13.71 -17.50 27.79
N PHE A 20 -13.28 -17.41 29.04
CA PHE A 20 -12.05 -16.70 29.41
C PHE A 20 -10.83 -17.27 28.67
N LEU A 21 -10.65 -18.60 28.64
CA LEU A 21 -9.51 -19.22 27.97
C LEU A 21 -9.51 -18.94 26.46
N ARG A 22 -10.69 -18.94 25.83
CA ARG A 22 -10.83 -18.58 24.41
C ARG A 22 -10.46 -17.11 24.18
N ALA A 23 -11.09 -16.19 24.92
CA ALA A 23 -10.82 -14.76 24.80
C ALA A 23 -9.33 -14.44 25.04
N HIS A 24 -8.74 -15.06 26.06
CA HIS A 24 -7.31 -14.93 26.34
C HIS A 24 -6.45 -15.43 25.18
N LYS A 25 -6.75 -16.60 24.61
CA LYS A 25 -6.01 -17.15 23.47
C LYS A 25 -6.09 -16.23 22.25
N ASP A 26 -7.26 -15.69 21.98
CA ASP A 26 -7.47 -14.78 20.84
C ASP A 26 -6.68 -13.48 21.03
N LEU A 27 -6.70 -12.92 22.25
CA LEU A 27 -5.88 -11.75 22.60
C LEU A 27 -4.37 -12.06 22.56
N ASP A 28 -3.93 -13.23 23.03
CA ASP A 28 -2.51 -13.64 23.00
C ASP A 28 -1.99 -13.76 21.57
N ASN A 29 -2.78 -14.36 20.67
CA ASN A 29 -2.46 -14.42 19.25
C ASN A 29 -2.39 -13.02 18.62
N HIS A 30 -3.36 -12.15 18.92
CA HIS A 30 -3.37 -10.78 18.42
C HIS A 30 -2.19 -9.95 18.95
N VAL A 31 -1.83 -10.11 20.23
CA VAL A 31 -0.69 -9.40 20.82
C VAL A 31 0.63 -9.87 20.22
N SER A 32 0.79 -11.18 20.05
CA SER A 32 2.01 -11.79 19.53
C SER A 32 2.20 -11.53 18.03
N GLY A 33 1.11 -11.53 17.26
CA GLY A 33 1.12 -11.30 15.82
C GLY A 33 1.20 -9.83 15.43
N ASP A 34 0.39 -8.97 16.05
CA ASP A 34 0.16 -7.62 15.57
C ASP A 34 0.66 -6.55 16.54
N ILE A 35 0.28 -6.62 17.82
CA ILE A 35 0.53 -5.52 18.78
C ILE A 35 2.01 -5.30 19.01
N LEU A 36 2.78 -6.37 19.27
CA LEU A 36 4.20 -6.25 19.59
C LEU A 36 5.01 -5.71 18.39
N VAL A 37 4.71 -6.20 17.18
CA VAL A 37 5.39 -5.78 15.95
C VAL A 37 5.10 -4.30 15.66
N ASN A 38 3.82 -3.90 15.70
CA ASN A 38 3.44 -2.52 15.46
C ASN A 38 3.98 -1.56 16.54
N LEU A 39 4.03 -2.01 17.81
CA LEU A 39 4.55 -1.22 18.92
C LEU A 39 6.05 -0.93 18.75
N ASP A 40 6.85 -1.94 18.37
CA ASP A 40 8.28 -1.78 18.15
C ASP A 40 8.58 -0.82 16.98
N ARG A 41 7.86 -0.98 15.86
CA ARG A 41 7.96 -0.08 14.70
C ARG A 41 7.59 1.36 15.07
N ALA A 42 6.47 1.57 15.76
CA ALA A 42 6.02 2.89 16.16
C ALA A 42 6.99 3.58 17.15
N GLN A 43 7.56 2.82 18.10
CA GLN A 43 8.57 3.35 19.03
C GLN A 43 9.87 3.71 18.32
N THR A 44 10.29 2.90 17.35
CA THR A 44 11.47 3.18 16.53
C THR A 44 11.29 4.47 15.73
N GLU A 45 10.11 4.67 15.13
CA GLU A 45 9.79 5.90 14.41
C GLU A 45 9.75 7.14 15.33
N LEU A 46 9.19 7.03 16.55
CA LEU A 46 9.23 8.13 17.52
C LEU A 46 10.66 8.52 17.88
N LYS A 47 11.54 7.54 18.13
CA LYS A 47 12.96 7.81 18.43
C LYS A 47 13.67 8.54 17.28
N LYS A 48 13.35 8.20 16.03
CA LYS A 48 13.87 8.92 14.85
C LYS A 48 13.41 10.37 14.86
N ILE A 49 12.11 10.61 15.09
CA ILE A 49 11.53 11.95 15.16
C ILE A 49 12.18 12.79 16.28
N GLU A 50 12.39 12.19 17.46
CA GLU A 50 13.10 12.83 18.58
C GLU A 50 14.55 13.18 18.24
N LYS A 51 15.27 12.28 17.55
CA LYS A 51 16.64 12.54 17.06
C LYS A 51 16.64 13.74 16.09
N VAL A 52 15.65 13.84 15.20
CA VAL A 52 15.49 14.97 14.27
C VAL A 52 15.26 16.29 15.01
N PHE A 53 14.34 16.33 15.98
CA PHE A 53 14.12 17.54 16.78
C PHE A 53 15.40 18.00 17.48
N LYS A 54 16.12 17.05 18.10
CA LYS A 54 17.39 17.34 18.78
C LYS A 54 18.43 17.93 17.83
N ILE A 55 18.60 17.36 16.63
CA ILE A 55 19.53 17.87 15.61
C ILE A 55 19.20 19.32 15.23
N ILE A 56 17.92 19.63 15.04
CA ILE A 56 17.49 20.98 14.66
C ILE A 56 17.69 21.97 15.81
N GLU A 57 17.38 21.58 17.05
CA GLU A 57 17.62 22.41 18.23
C GLU A 57 19.11 22.67 18.48
N ASP A 58 19.93 21.63 18.37
CA ASP A 58 21.38 21.73 18.51
C ASP A 58 21.97 22.64 17.43
N HIS A 59 21.51 22.53 16.17
CA HIS A 59 21.95 23.41 15.09
C HIS A 59 21.52 24.87 15.28
N LYS A 60 20.34 25.13 15.86
CA LYS A 60 19.92 26.49 16.24
C LYS A 60 20.81 27.11 17.32
N ARG A 61 21.28 26.30 18.27
CA ARG A 61 22.18 26.75 19.35
C ARG A 61 23.62 26.90 18.87
N GLN A 62 24.07 25.98 18.03
CA GLN A 62 25.44 25.89 17.50
C GLN A 62 25.39 25.38 16.05
N PRO A 63 25.44 26.28 15.05
CA PRO A 63 25.36 25.90 13.64
C PRO A 63 26.68 25.32 13.14
N LEU A 64 27.04 24.14 13.64
CA LEU A 64 28.24 23.40 13.26
C LEU A 64 27.88 22.20 12.37
N GLY A 65 28.58 22.07 11.24
CA GLY A 65 28.43 20.99 10.27
C GLY A 65 27.21 21.11 9.35
N ASN A 66 27.07 20.15 8.44
CA ASN A 66 25.98 20.11 7.46
C ASN A 66 24.68 19.57 8.10
N LEU A 67 23.70 20.45 8.32
CA LEU A 67 22.39 20.08 8.86
C LEU A 67 21.69 19.03 7.99
N GLU A 68 21.78 19.16 6.66
CA GLU A 68 21.13 18.26 5.71
C GLU A 68 21.66 16.82 5.85
N GLU A 69 22.98 16.66 5.95
CA GLU A 69 23.60 15.34 6.15
C GLU A 69 23.22 14.71 7.49
N LYS A 70 23.22 15.50 8.57
CA LYS A 70 22.77 15.02 9.90
C LYS A 70 21.32 14.55 9.87
N LEU A 71 20.45 15.27 9.16
CA LEU A 71 19.05 14.89 8.97
C LEU A 71 18.90 13.65 8.10
N LYS A 72 19.65 13.54 6.98
CA LYS A 72 19.71 12.34 6.13
C LYS A 72 20.07 11.09 6.94
N GLU A 73 21.10 11.17 7.77
CA GLU A 73 21.52 10.07 8.64
C GLU A 73 20.43 9.72 9.67
N ALA A 74 19.87 10.72 10.36
CA ALA A 74 18.87 10.48 11.40
C ALA A 74 17.56 9.89 10.87
N MET A 75 17.16 10.25 9.65
CA MET A 75 15.93 9.79 9.03
C MET A 75 16.10 8.52 8.19
N GLY A 76 17.34 8.03 8.03
CA GLY A 76 17.63 6.77 7.33
C GLY A 76 17.65 6.88 5.80
N HIS A 77 18.06 8.04 5.27
CA HIS A 77 18.15 8.28 3.82
C HIS A 77 19.03 7.24 3.11
N GLU A 78 20.21 6.93 3.67
CA GLU A 78 21.13 6.00 2.98
C GLU A 78 20.65 4.56 2.97
N THR A 79 19.87 4.15 3.98
CA THR A 79 19.19 2.86 3.94
C THR A 79 18.19 2.80 2.79
N LEU A 80 17.43 3.87 2.53
CA LEU A 80 16.53 3.93 1.36
C LEU A 80 17.29 3.97 0.03
N VAL A 81 18.46 4.64 -0.02
CA VAL A 81 19.29 4.66 -1.24
C VAL A 81 19.85 3.27 -1.55
N GLU A 82 20.33 2.54 -0.53
CA GLU A 82 20.81 1.16 -0.68
C GLU A 82 19.68 0.22 -1.09
N GLN A 83 18.51 0.34 -0.46
CA GLN A 83 17.32 -0.43 -0.81
C GLN A 83 16.89 -0.16 -2.26
N LEU A 84 16.85 1.10 -2.68
CA LEU A 84 16.48 1.46 -4.05
C LEU A 84 17.46 0.89 -5.08
N LYS A 85 18.76 0.86 -4.78
CA LYS A 85 19.77 0.22 -5.64
C LYS A 85 19.54 -1.28 -5.76
N LEU A 86 19.25 -1.95 -4.64
CA LEU A 86 18.94 -3.39 -4.63
C LEU A 86 17.67 -3.68 -5.46
N GLU A 87 16.59 -2.94 -5.22
CA GLU A 87 15.33 -3.10 -5.94
C GLU A 87 15.46 -2.78 -7.43
N LYS A 88 16.28 -1.79 -7.79
CA LYS A 88 16.61 -1.50 -9.18
C LYS A 88 17.33 -2.69 -9.83
N SER A 89 18.30 -3.29 -9.16
CA SER A 89 18.98 -4.49 -9.67
C SER A 89 18.02 -5.66 -9.87
N LEU A 90 17.07 -5.88 -8.94
CA LEU A 90 16.05 -6.92 -9.06
C LEU A 90 15.06 -6.62 -10.19
N LEU A 91 14.68 -5.36 -10.38
CA LEU A 91 13.85 -4.93 -11.50
C LEU A 91 14.58 -5.11 -12.84
N ASP A 92 15.86 -4.79 -12.92
CA ASP A 92 16.67 -4.96 -14.12
C ASP A 92 16.84 -6.45 -14.49
N GLU A 93 16.97 -7.33 -13.48
CA GLU A 93 16.94 -8.78 -13.68
C GLU A 93 15.58 -9.27 -14.20
N ALA A 94 14.49 -8.84 -13.57
CA ALA A 94 13.13 -9.19 -14.01
C ALA A 94 12.83 -8.65 -15.42
N THR A 95 13.39 -7.50 -15.79
CA THR A 95 13.28 -6.92 -17.14
C THR A 95 13.93 -7.85 -18.18
N LYS A 96 15.14 -8.36 -17.91
CA LYS A 96 15.81 -9.31 -18.80
C LYS A 96 15.04 -10.62 -18.96
N ASP A 97 14.34 -11.05 -17.92
CA ASP A 97 13.52 -12.26 -18.00
C ASP A 97 12.31 -12.10 -18.91
N VAL A 98 11.70 -10.90 -18.90
CA VAL A 98 10.60 -10.51 -19.78
C VAL A 98 11.05 -10.31 -21.23
N GLU A 99 12.27 -9.83 -21.46
CA GLU A 99 12.84 -9.69 -22.82
C GLU A 99 13.02 -11.06 -23.54
N ARG A 100 13.01 -12.16 -22.79
CA ARG A 100 13.23 -13.54 -23.28
C ARG A 100 11.94 -14.35 -23.40
N LEU A 101 10.77 -13.70 -23.43
CA LEU A 101 9.49 -14.40 -23.53
C LEU A 101 9.27 -14.97 -24.94
N ALA A 102 8.58 -16.11 -25.00
CA ALA A 102 8.21 -16.77 -26.26
C ALA A 102 6.99 -16.14 -26.96
N PHE A 103 6.30 -15.25 -26.25
CA PHE A 103 5.21 -14.38 -26.69
C PHE A 103 5.52 -12.95 -26.20
N SER A 104 4.83 -11.94 -26.73
CA SER A 104 5.02 -10.56 -26.30
C SER A 104 4.67 -10.35 -24.82
N PHE A 105 5.21 -9.27 -24.25
CA PHE A 105 4.89 -8.87 -22.89
C PHE A 105 3.40 -8.56 -22.72
N GLU A 106 2.80 -7.92 -23.72
CA GLU A 106 1.39 -7.54 -23.77
C GLU A 106 0.49 -8.78 -23.76
N GLU A 107 0.80 -9.79 -24.57
CA GLU A 107 0.08 -11.07 -24.57
C GLU A 107 0.22 -11.80 -23.23
N MET A 108 1.43 -11.86 -22.66
CA MET A 108 1.66 -12.52 -21.37
C MET A 108 1.01 -11.78 -20.21
N LYS A 109 0.98 -10.45 -20.25
CA LYS A 109 0.30 -9.61 -19.27
C LYS A 109 -1.22 -9.77 -19.36
N PHE A 110 -1.75 -9.89 -20.58
CA PHE A 110 -3.15 -10.17 -20.80
C PHE A 110 -3.54 -11.54 -20.26
N LEU A 111 -2.76 -12.57 -20.60
CA LEU A 111 -2.90 -13.91 -20.05
C LEU A 111 -2.83 -13.93 -18.52
N LEU A 112 -1.91 -13.16 -17.93
CA LEU A 112 -1.84 -12.97 -16.48
C LEU A 112 -3.14 -12.37 -15.92
N SER A 113 -3.73 -11.35 -16.56
CA SER A 113 -4.98 -10.74 -16.07
C SER A 113 -6.20 -11.66 -16.12
N LEU A 114 -6.21 -12.62 -17.04
CA LEU A 114 -7.34 -13.53 -17.23
C LEU A 114 -7.24 -14.79 -16.38
N PHE A 115 -6.05 -15.36 -16.30
CA PHE A 115 -5.84 -16.67 -15.69
C PHE A 115 -5.09 -16.59 -14.35
N GLY A 116 -4.50 -15.44 -14.03
CA GLY A 116 -3.68 -15.24 -12.85
C GLY A 116 -2.39 -16.04 -12.88
N HIS A 117 -1.57 -15.86 -11.82
CA HIS A 117 -0.44 -16.73 -11.54
C HIS A 117 -0.63 -17.55 -10.25
N GLU A 118 -1.47 -17.08 -9.32
CA GLU A 118 -1.69 -17.74 -8.03
C GLU A 118 -2.58 -18.98 -8.20
N GLY A 119 -2.32 -20.00 -7.38
CA GLY A 119 -3.09 -21.23 -7.43
C GLY A 119 -2.99 -21.96 -8.77
N GLY A 120 -1.89 -21.87 -9.51
CA GLY A 120 -1.59 -22.69 -10.69
C GLY A 120 -1.84 -22.03 -12.06
N GLY A 121 -2.53 -20.89 -12.15
CA GLY A 121 -2.65 -20.11 -13.39
C GLY A 121 -3.10 -20.92 -14.63
N ILE A 122 -2.60 -20.54 -15.82
CA ILE A 122 -2.87 -21.20 -17.11
C ILE A 122 -2.60 -22.71 -17.07
N SER A 123 -1.64 -23.17 -16.24
CA SER A 123 -1.28 -24.59 -16.15
C SER A 123 -2.42 -25.52 -15.74
N LYS A 124 -3.50 -24.98 -15.17
CA LYS A 124 -4.70 -25.73 -14.75
C LYS A 124 -5.76 -25.89 -15.83
N PHE A 125 -5.61 -25.24 -16.99
CA PHE A 125 -6.64 -25.20 -18.01
C PHE A 125 -6.29 -26.12 -19.19
N SER A 126 -7.31 -26.75 -19.77
CA SER A 126 -7.17 -27.44 -21.06
C SER A 126 -7.10 -26.41 -22.19
N LEU A 127 -6.61 -26.84 -23.36
CA LEU A 127 -6.54 -25.98 -24.54
C LEU A 127 -7.93 -25.42 -24.89
N GLU A 128 -8.96 -26.26 -24.88
CA GLU A 128 -10.33 -25.86 -25.21
C GLU A 128 -10.84 -24.78 -24.25
N LYS A 129 -10.53 -24.91 -22.96
CA LYS A 129 -10.98 -23.94 -21.96
C LYS A 129 -10.25 -22.61 -22.07
N VAL A 130 -8.97 -22.63 -22.44
CA VAL A 130 -8.20 -21.40 -22.71
C VAL A 130 -8.76 -20.70 -23.94
N LEU A 131 -8.95 -21.43 -25.04
CA LEU A 131 -9.47 -20.88 -26.29
C LEU A 131 -10.90 -20.34 -26.13
N ASP A 132 -11.79 -21.10 -25.49
CA ASP A 132 -13.17 -20.66 -25.22
C ASP A 132 -13.24 -19.38 -24.39
N THR A 133 -12.34 -19.25 -23.41
CA THR A 133 -12.23 -18.02 -22.60
C THR A 133 -11.81 -16.84 -23.46
N LEU A 134 -10.76 -17.02 -24.28
CA LEU A 134 -10.23 -15.99 -25.17
C LEU A 134 -11.25 -15.57 -26.24
N GLU A 135 -11.94 -16.51 -26.88
CA GLU A 135 -12.91 -16.24 -27.94
C GLU A 135 -14.16 -15.51 -27.44
N LYS A 136 -14.57 -15.72 -26.18
CA LYS A 136 -15.75 -15.07 -25.59
C LYS A 136 -15.49 -13.67 -25.05
N LEU A 137 -14.24 -13.30 -24.79
CA LEU A 137 -13.86 -12.00 -24.19
C LEU A 137 -14.46 -10.78 -24.91
N PRO A 138 -14.41 -10.65 -26.24
CA PRO A 138 -14.96 -9.50 -26.96
C PRO A 138 -16.47 -9.30 -26.77
N THR A 139 -17.17 -10.36 -26.40
CA THR A 139 -18.62 -10.37 -26.19
C THR A 139 -19.02 -10.39 -24.71
N SER A 140 -18.04 -10.32 -23.79
CA SER A 140 -18.31 -10.34 -22.36
C SER A 140 -19.01 -9.07 -21.89
N THR A 141 -20.01 -9.23 -21.03
CA THR A 141 -20.72 -8.13 -20.38
C THR A 141 -20.07 -7.71 -19.05
N LYS A 142 -19.06 -8.44 -18.57
CA LYS A 142 -18.39 -8.13 -17.29
C LYS A 142 -17.49 -6.91 -17.42
N GLU A 143 -17.56 -6.04 -16.43
CA GLU A 143 -16.78 -4.79 -16.41
C GLU A 143 -15.26 -5.05 -16.36
N GLU A 144 -14.85 -6.09 -15.62
CA GLU A 144 -13.46 -6.53 -15.54
C GLU A 144 -12.90 -6.92 -16.92
N ASP A 145 -13.65 -7.69 -17.71
CA ASP A 145 -13.26 -8.13 -19.06
C ASP A 145 -13.17 -6.94 -20.03
N LYS A 146 -14.09 -5.97 -19.91
CA LYS A 146 -14.04 -4.72 -20.70
C LYS A 146 -12.82 -3.88 -20.36
N GLN A 147 -12.47 -3.76 -19.08
CA GLN A 147 -11.27 -3.05 -18.65
C GLN A 147 -9.99 -3.75 -19.13
N ILE A 148 -9.96 -5.08 -19.16
CA ILE A 148 -8.85 -5.87 -19.69
C ILE A 148 -8.69 -5.63 -21.20
N LEU A 149 -9.77 -5.67 -21.98
CA LEU A 149 -9.74 -5.39 -23.43
C LEU A 149 -9.36 -3.93 -23.73
N ALA A 150 -9.86 -2.98 -22.95
CA ALA A 150 -9.47 -1.58 -23.07
C ALA A 150 -7.96 -1.39 -22.82
N LYS A 151 -7.38 -2.11 -21.85
CA LYS A 151 -5.93 -2.11 -21.59
C LYS A 151 -5.13 -2.76 -22.72
N LEU A 152 -5.63 -3.86 -23.30
CA LEU A 152 -4.99 -4.58 -24.40
C LEU A 152 -4.91 -3.75 -25.68
N GLY A 153 -6.02 -3.10 -26.05
CA GLY A 153 -6.12 -2.27 -27.25
C GLY A 153 -5.69 -0.82 -27.06
N GLN A 154 -5.24 -0.43 -25.87
CA GLN A 154 -4.98 0.97 -25.50
C GLN A 154 -6.19 1.88 -25.78
N GLY A 155 -7.39 1.41 -25.43
CA GLY A 155 -8.66 2.07 -25.71
C GLY A 155 -9.20 1.89 -27.12
N ASN A 156 -8.49 1.19 -28.02
CA ASN A 156 -8.96 0.86 -29.37
C ASN A 156 -9.46 -0.61 -29.44
N PRO A 157 -10.78 -0.84 -29.61
CA PRO A 157 -11.35 -2.19 -29.67
C PRO A 157 -10.83 -3.05 -30.82
N ASP A 158 -10.53 -2.46 -31.98
CA ASP A 158 -10.04 -3.19 -33.15
C ASP A 158 -8.60 -3.69 -32.91
N LYS A 159 -7.78 -2.90 -32.23
CA LYS A 159 -6.44 -3.34 -31.80
C LYS A 159 -6.51 -4.44 -30.76
N ALA A 160 -7.42 -4.33 -29.78
CA ALA A 160 -7.62 -5.38 -28.79
C ALA A 160 -8.02 -6.70 -29.46
N ASN A 161 -8.97 -6.66 -30.41
CA ASN A 161 -9.38 -7.83 -31.17
C ASN A 161 -8.26 -8.40 -32.04
N ALA A 162 -7.45 -7.56 -32.70
CA ALA A 162 -6.34 -8.04 -33.52
C ALA A 162 -5.27 -8.78 -32.68
N VAL A 163 -4.91 -8.25 -31.50
CA VAL A 163 -3.98 -8.89 -30.56
C VAL A 163 -4.56 -10.20 -30.02
N LEU A 164 -5.85 -10.19 -29.67
CA LEU A 164 -6.54 -11.37 -29.17
C LEU A 164 -6.60 -12.49 -30.21
N MET A 165 -6.99 -12.19 -31.44
CA MET A 165 -7.06 -13.17 -32.52
C MET A 165 -5.67 -13.68 -32.91
N GLY A 166 -4.66 -12.79 -32.94
CA GLY A 166 -3.26 -13.20 -33.12
C GLY A 166 -2.78 -14.18 -32.06
N LEU A 167 -3.09 -13.92 -30.78
CA LEU A 167 -2.77 -14.83 -29.68
C LEU A 167 -3.50 -16.17 -29.79
N ILE A 168 -4.79 -16.16 -30.14
CA ILE A 168 -5.59 -17.38 -30.36
C ILE A 168 -4.98 -18.23 -31.47
N ASP A 169 -4.68 -17.61 -32.62
CA ASP A 169 -4.12 -18.30 -33.78
C ASP A 169 -2.72 -18.84 -33.48
N GLU A 170 -1.91 -18.10 -32.74
CA GLU A 170 -0.58 -18.53 -32.33
C GLU A 170 -0.62 -19.69 -31.33
N ILE A 171 -1.56 -19.68 -30.38
CA ILE A 171 -1.78 -20.80 -29.46
C ILE A 171 -2.24 -22.04 -30.23
N LYS A 172 -3.24 -21.91 -31.12
CA LYS A 172 -3.73 -23.02 -31.96
C LYS A 172 -2.59 -23.62 -32.78
N THR A 173 -1.89 -22.79 -33.56
CA THR A 173 -0.80 -23.21 -34.44
C THR A 173 0.34 -23.90 -33.68
N ARG A 174 0.78 -23.33 -32.55
CA ARG A 174 1.86 -23.93 -31.74
C ARG A 174 1.40 -25.19 -31.00
N SER A 175 0.12 -25.29 -30.63
CA SER A 175 -0.44 -26.47 -29.97
C SER A 175 -0.63 -27.66 -30.91
N GLU A 176 -0.86 -27.40 -32.20
CA GLU A 176 -0.98 -28.41 -33.25
C GLU A 176 0.40 -28.89 -33.75
N ASN A 177 1.48 -28.19 -33.40
CA ASN A 177 2.83 -28.63 -33.71
C ASN A 177 3.19 -29.89 -32.89
N PRO A 178 3.49 -31.03 -33.53
CA PRO A 178 3.77 -32.29 -32.86
C PRO A 178 5.04 -32.27 -31.98
N ASP A 179 5.98 -31.35 -32.23
CA ASP A 179 7.20 -31.19 -31.44
C ASP A 179 6.99 -30.33 -30.17
N ILE A 180 5.83 -29.65 -30.07
CA ILE A 180 5.47 -28.76 -28.96
C ILE A 180 4.29 -29.37 -28.19
N GLY A 181 3.14 -29.50 -28.84
CA GLY A 181 1.90 -29.93 -28.20
C GLY A 181 1.41 -28.98 -27.10
N TRP A 182 0.18 -29.21 -26.61
CA TRP A 182 -0.42 -28.35 -25.59
C TRP A 182 0.33 -28.34 -24.27
N ASP A 183 0.81 -29.49 -23.77
CA ASP A 183 1.43 -29.55 -22.44
C ASP A 183 2.74 -28.75 -22.34
N TYR A 184 3.57 -28.79 -23.39
CA TYR A 184 4.79 -27.98 -23.42
C TYR A 184 4.48 -26.50 -23.64
N LEU A 185 3.53 -26.18 -24.52
CA LEU A 185 3.08 -24.80 -24.73
C LEU A 185 2.52 -24.19 -23.44
N LYS A 186 1.74 -24.97 -22.69
CA LYS A 186 1.17 -24.59 -21.39
C LYS A 186 2.25 -24.28 -20.36
N ASP A 187 3.36 -25.03 -20.33
CA ASP A 187 4.51 -24.72 -19.47
C ASP A 187 5.18 -23.40 -19.89
N ILE A 188 5.37 -23.17 -21.20
CA ILE A 188 5.92 -21.92 -21.74
C ILE A 188 5.04 -20.72 -21.35
N LEU A 189 3.73 -20.82 -21.56
CA LEU A 189 2.76 -19.78 -21.20
C LEU A 189 2.75 -19.50 -19.69
N SER A 190 2.75 -20.56 -18.88
CA SER A 190 2.72 -20.43 -17.42
C SER A 190 4.00 -19.77 -16.88
N LYS A 191 5.16 -20.16 -17.39
CA LYS A 191 6.44 -19.51 -17.06
C LYS A 191 6.47 -18.06 -17.51
N GLY A 192 5.94 -17.77 -18.70
CA GLY A 192 5.87 -16.41 -19.23
C GLY A 192 4.99 -15.49 -18.37
N VAL A 193 3.79 -15.96 -18.01
CA VAL A 193 2.89 -15.27 -17.07
C VAL A 193 3.56 -15.04 -15.72
N GLY A 194 4.27 -16.03 -15.19
CA GLY A 194 5.01 -15.91 -13.92
C GLY A 194 6.12 -14.85 -13.98
N LYS A 195 6.86 -14.76 -15.09
CA LYS A 195 7.89 -13.72 -15.30
C LYS A 195 7.28 -12.32 -15.38
N VAL A 196 6.14 -12.16 -16.07
CA VAL A 196 5.44 -10.87 -16.14
C VAL A 196 4.90 -10.45 -14.77
N ALA A 197 4.34 -11.38 -14.00
CA ALA A 197 3.92 -11.11 -12.62
C ALA A 197 5.11 -10.64 -11.77
N HIS A 198 6.22 -11.38 -11.81
CA HIS A 198 7.44 -11.02 -11.10
C HIS A 198 7.96 -9.62 -11.48
N TYR A 199 7.99 -9.30 -12.78
CA TYR A 199 8.35 -7.97 -13.25
C TYR A 199 7.44 -6.88 -12.69
N ASN A 200 6.11 -7.07 -12.74
CA ASN A 200 5.16 -6.09 -12.22
C ASN A 200 5.36 -5.87 -10.72
N ASP A 201 5.58 -6.94 -9.95
CA ASP A 201 5.86 -6.85 -8.52
C ASP A 201 7.13 -6.06 -8.23
N LYS A 202 8.24 -6.39 -8.92
CA LYS A 202 9.51 -5.65 -8.75
C LYS A 202 9.40 -4.19 -9.15
N LYS A 203 8.64 -3.90 -10.22
CA LYS A 203 8.38 -2.53 -10.66
C LYS A 203 7.59 -1.75 -9.61
N ASN A 204 6.55 -2.35 -9.04
CA ASN A 204 5.75 -1.71 -8.00
C ASN A 204 6.58 -1.44 -6.74
N ILE A 205 7.34 -2.42 -6.27
CA ILE A 205 8.23 -2.28 -5.10
C ILE A 205 9.25 -1.15 -5.33
N TYR A 206 9.93 -1.15 -6.48
CA TYR A 206 10.89 -0.10 -6.83
C TYR A 206 10.24 1.29 -6.84
N ASN A 207 9.05 1.42 -7.44
CA ASN A 207 8.32 2.69 -7.49
C ASN A 207 7.89 3.15 -6.10
N GLU A 208 7.40 2.25 -5.25
CA GLU A 208 7.04 2.56 -3.86
C GLU A 208 8.25 3.09 -3.07
N THR A 209 9.40 2.42 -3.17
CA THR A 209 10.63 2.88 -2.51
C THR A 209 11.15 4.19 -3.08
N LEU A 210 11.04 4.41 -4.39
CA LEU A 210 11.38 5.68 -5.02
C LEU A 210 10.52 6.82 -4.47
N ILE A 211 9.20 6.62 -4.37
CA ILE A 211 8.28 7.58 -3.79
C ILE A 211 8.64 7.88 -2.33
N LEU A 212 8.96 6.85 -1.53
CA LEU A 212 9.39 7.02 -0.14
C LEU A 212 10.68 7.84 -0.03
N LYS A 213 11.66 7.57 -0.90
CA LYS A 213 12.90 8.35 -0.96
C LYS A 213 12.62 9.82 -1.30
N THR A 214 11.81 10.08 -2.33
CA THR A 214 11.47 11.46 -2.73
C THR A 214 10.75 12.21 -1.61
N LYS A 215 9.77 11.58 -0.96
CA LYS A 215 9.08 12.15 0.21
C LYS A 215 10.07 12.48 1.34
N LEU A 216 11.02 11.60 1.59
CA LEU A 216 12.03 11.83 2.62
C LEU A 216 12.92 13.03 2.27
N GLU A 217 13.38 13.15 1.02
CA GLU A 217 14.17 14.28 0.54
C GLU A 217 13.40 15.61 0.63
N GLU A 218 12.09 15.59 0.34
CA GLU A 218 11.21 16.73 0.53
C GLU A 218 11.07 17.11 2.01
N GLN A 219 10.88 16.14 2.90
CA GLN A 219 10.81 16.38 4.35
C GLN A 219 12.11 16.98 4.88
N ILE A 220 13.28 16.46 4.45
CA ILE A 220 14.58 17.01 4.81
C ILE A 220 14.72 18.44 4.28
N THR A 221 14.32 18.69 3.04
CA THR A 221 14.33 20.03 2.43
C THR A 221 13.45 21.02 3.20
N ASP A 222 12.27 20.58 3.63
CA ASP A 222 11.36 21.37 4.46
C ASP A 222 11.96 21.70 5.82
N LEU A 223 12.80 20.82 6.36
CA LEU A 223 13.46 20.99 7.66
C LEU A 223 14.81 21.74 7.59
N THR A 224 15.37 21.96 6.40
CA THR A 224 16.63 22.72 6.23
C THR A 224 16.41 24.15 5.74
N LYS A 225 15.35 24.40 4.96
CA LYS A 225 15.12 25.73 4.37
C LYS A 225 14.39 26.67 5.35
N PRO A 226 14.89 27.91 5.57
CA PRO A 226 14.26 28.85 6.50
C PRO A 226 12.78 29.14 6.23
N LYS A 227 12.38 29.24 4.96
CA LYS A 227 11.01 29.53 4.54
C LYS A 227 10.02 28.40 4.85
N THR A 228 10.48 27.16 4.90
CA THR A 228 9.63 25.97 5.10
C THR A 228 9.87 25.28 6.44
N LEU A 229 10.91 25.66 7.18
CA LEU A 229 11.29 25.09 8.48
C LEU A 229 10.14 25.02 9.47
N GLN A 230 9.40 26.12 9.63
CA GLN A 230 8.29 26.16 10.59
C GLN A 230 7.19 25.16 10.21
N ARG A 231 6.86 25.08 8.92
CA ARG A 231 5.89 24.11 8.38
C ARG A 231 6.39 22.68 8.57
N GLY A 232 7.66 22.41 8.22
CA GLY A 232 8.28 21.10 8.41
C GLY A 232 8.24 20.64 9.86
N LEU A 233 8.57 21.52 10.81
CA LEU A 233 8.49 21.23 12.24
C LEU A 233 7.05 21.00 12.72
N GLU A 234 6.06 21.74 12.21
CA GLU A 234 4.64 21.52 12.55
C GLU A 234 4.17 20.14 12.07
N LYS A 235 4.49 19.75 10.83
CA LYS A 235 4.19 18.41 10.29
C LYS A 235 4.83 17.32 11.14
N LEU A 236 6.10 17.50 11.51
CA LEU A 236 6.83 16.53 12.33
C LEU A 236 6.22 16.39 13.74
N LYS A 237 5.77 17.49 14.35
CA LYS A 237 5.06 17.47 15.64
C LYS A 237 3.70 16.77 15.54
N GLN A 238 2.96 17.00 14.47
CA GLN A 238 1.68 16.31 14.24
C GLN A 238 1.91 14.79 14.09
N LYS A 239 2.91 14.40 13.30
CA LYS A 239 3.33 12.99 13.16
C LYS A 239 3.75 12.39 14.51
N GLN A 240 4.56 13.10 15.29
CA GLN A 240 4.97 12.66 16.63
C GLN A 240 3.76 12.43 17.55
N ALA A 241 2.79 13.36 17.58
CA ALA A 241 1.62 13.27 18.42
C ALA A 241 0.72 12.09 18.02
N ALA A 242 0.50 11.88 16.72
CA ALA A 242 -0.30 10.78 16.21
C ALA A 242 0.34 9.41 16.53
N ILE A 243 1.64 9.25 16.26
CA ILE A 243 2.35 8.02 16.58
C ILE A 243 2.40 7.79 18.10
N SER A 244 2.56 8.85 18.90
CA SER A 244 2.52 8.74 20.37
C SER A 244 1.17 8.24 20.86
N LYS A 245 0.06 8.74 20.30
CA LYS A 245 -1.29 8.26 20.61
C LYS A 245 -1.45 6.79 20.26
N TYR A 246 -1.04 6.40 19.04
CA TYR A 246 -1.06 5.01 18.59
C TYR A 246 -0.24 4.08 19.50
N VAL A 247 0.95 4.50 19.93
CA VAL A 247 1.77 3.75 20.90
C VAL A 247 1.05 3.56 22.24
N GLN A 248 0.31 4.56 22.73
CA GLN A 248 -0.45 4.43 23.97
C GLN A 248 -1.63 3.47 23.82
N GLU A 249 -2.31 3.48 22.68
CA GLU A 249 -3.39 2.54 22.36
C GLU A 249 -2.86 1.08 22.38
N LEU A 250 -1.76 0.82 21.69
CA LEU A 250 -1.10 -0.49 21.67
C LEU A 250 -0.62 -0.93 23.06
N LYS A 251 -0.03 -0.02 23.84
CA LYS A 251 0.38 -0.29 25.23
C LYS A 251 -0.82 -0.62 26.12
N GLY A 252 -1.98 -0.01 25.87
CA GLY A 252 -3.23 -0.32 26.57
C GLY A 252 -3.66 -1.77 26.34
N VAL A 253 -3.67 -2.24 25.10
CA VAL A 253 -4.01 -3.64 24.76
C VAL A 253 -2.99 -4.60 25.39
N LYS A 254 -1.69 -4.31 25.23
CA LYS A 254 -0.61 -5.10 25.83
C LYS A 254 -0.73 -5.20 27.35
N ALA A 255 -1.10 -4.11 28.04
CA ALA A 255 -1.27 -4.12 29.49
C ALA A 255 -2.42 -5.02 29.95
N ILE A 256 -3.53 -5.10 29.19
CA ILE A 256 -4.63 -6.03 29.47
C ILE A 256 -4.18 -7.48 29.28
N HIS A 257 -3.43 -7.76 28.20
CA HIS A 257 -2.83 -9.08 27.97
C HIS A 257 -1.90 -9.48 29.11
N GLU A 258 -0.96 -8.62 29.50
CA GLU A 258 -0.03 -8.89 30.61
C GLU A 258 -0.76 -9.06 31.96
N LYS A 259 -1.86 -8.33 32.19
CA LYS A 259 -2.69 -8.42 33.40
C LYS A 259 -3.36 -9.79 33.53
N TYR A 260 -3.79 -10.39 32.43
CA TYR A 260 -4.50 -11.67 32.41
C TYR A 260 -3.68 -12.82 31.84
N TYR A 261 -2.37 -12.63 31.67
CA TYR A 261 -1.49 -13.62 31.07
C TYR A 261 -1.52 -14.96 31.82
N VAL A 262 -1.88 -16.02 31.11
CA VAL A 262 -1.82 -17.40 31.57
C VAL A 262 -1.16 -18.26 30.49
N VAL A 263 -0.18 -19.08 30.87
CA VAL A 263 0.49 -19.99 29.94
C VAL A 263 -0.49 -21.08 29.46
N LEU A 264 -0.87 -21.02 28.18
CA LEU A 264 -1.72 -22.01 27.51
C LEU A 264 -0.86 -23.14 26.92
N GLY A 265 -1.28 -24.41 27.07
CA GLY A 265 -0.79 -25.52 26.24
C GLY A 265 0.15 -26.55 26.87
N THR A 266 0.72 -26.35 28.06
CA THR A 266 1.48 -27.41 28.79
C THR A 266 0.94 -27.73 30.18
N THR A 267 0.01 -26.92 30.69
CA THR A 267 -0.48 -26.99 32.07
C THR A 267 -2.00 -27.02 32.19
N ILE A 268 -2.71 -26.66 31.12
CA ILE A 268 -4.17 -26.60 31.09
C ILE A 268 -4.67 -27.84 30.37
N ASP A 269 -5.42 -28.67 31.09
CA ASP A 269 -5.96 -29.92 30.57
C ASP A 269 -7.14 -29.60 29.64
N ARG A 270 -6.96 -29.89 28.34
CA ARG A 270 -7.93 -29.59 27.29
C ARG A 270 -9.24 -30.38 27.43
N ASP A 271 -9.25 -31.42 28.27
CA ASP A 271 -10.39 -32.32 28.38
C ASP A 271 -11.37 -31.95 29.51
N THR A 272 -10.99 -31.05 30.42
CA THR A 272 -11.84 -30.69 31.57
C THR A 272 -12.17 -29.19 31.70
N TYR A 273 -11.35 -28.28 31.16
CA TYR A 273 -11.51 -26.81 31.23
C TYR A 273 -12.12 -26.34 32.57
N ASP A 274 -11.51 -26.77 33.68
CA ASP A 274 -11.95 -26.45 35.03
C ASP A 274 -10.87 -25.61 35.74
N LEU A 275 -11.25 -24.39 36.13
CA LEU A 275 -10.34 -23.40 36.72
C LEU A 275 -9.57 -23.94 37.94
N LYS A 276 -10.23 -24.78 38.76
CA LYS A 276 -9.59 -25.35 39.96
C LYS A 276 -8.56 -26.42 39.59
N SER A 277 -8.86 -27.23 38.59
CA SER A 277 -7.98 -28.29 38.10
C SER A 277 -6.75 -27.69 37.43
N ASP A 278 -6.94 -26.68 36.59
CA ASP A 278 -5.85 -25.97 35.92
C ASP A 278 -4.96 -25.19 36.90
N LEU A 279 -5.54 -24.52 37.91
CA LEU A 279 -4.75 -23.87 38.97
C LEU A 279 -3.84 -24.88 39.68
N LYS A 280 -4.37 -26.04 40.10
CA LYS A 280 -3.58 -27.10 40.72
C LYS A 280 -2.50 -27.65 39.79
N GLY A 281 -2.82 -27.79 38.49
CA GLY A 281 -1.88 -28.22 37.46
C GLY A 281 -0.68 -27.27 37.34
N VAL A 282 -0.94 -25.97 37.28
CA VAL A 282 0.10 -24.92 37.24
C VAL A 282 0.93 -24.90 38.53
N GLU A 283 0.31 -24.99 39.71
CA GLU A 283 1.02 -25.03 41.00
C GLU A 283 1.96 -26.25 41.13
N LYS A 284 1.50 -27.43 40.68
CA LYS A 284 2.31 -28.64 40.64
C LYS A 284 3.50 -28.49 39.69
N ASN A 285 3.28 -27.89 38.51
CA ASN A 285 4.33 -27.66 37.54
C ASN A 285 5.37 -26.65 38.07
N LEU A 286 4.92 -25.54 38.66
CA LEU A 286 5.78 -24.55 39.31
C LEU A 286 6.69 -25.19 40.37
N SER A 287 6.12 -26.05 41.22
CA SER A 287 6.87 -26.77 42.25
C SER A 287 7.91 -27.72 41.64
N SER A 288 7.56 -28.43 40.57
CA SER A 288 8.47 -29.31 39.84
C SER A 288 9.66 -28.54 39.23
N VAL A 289 9.39 -27.42 38.55
CA VAL A 289 10.43 -26.58 37.94
C VAL A 289 11.36 -25.99 39.01
N LYS A 290 10.83 -25.45 40.11
CA LYS A 290 11.64 -24.94 41.23
C LYS A 290 12.52 -26.03 41.87
N ASN A 291 12.02 -27.27 41.96
CA ASN A 291 12.79 -28.39 42.49
C ASN A 291 13.90 -28.84 41.54
N LYS A 292 13.67 -28.78 40.22
CA LYS A 292 14.73 -29.02 39.22
C LYS A 292 15.81 -27.94 39.27
N GLU A 293 15.43 -26.66 39.33
CA GLU A 293 16.40 -25.56 39.46
C GLU A 293 17.31 -25.71 40.69
N LYS A 294 16.75 -26.15 41.83
CA LYS A 294 17.52 -26.41 43.06
C LYS A 294 18.51 -27.57 42.91
N LYS A 295 18.21 -28.56 42.07
CA LYS A 295 19.03 -29.77 41.89
C LYS A 295 20.06 -29.64 40.77
N GLU A 296 19.68 -29.00 39.67
CA GLU A 296 20.44 -28.97 38.40
C GLU A 296 21.13 -27.62 38.15
N GLY A 297 20.89 -26.62 39.00
CA GLY A 297 21.40 -25.26 38.84
C GLY A 297 20.42 -24.36 38.06
N SER A 298 20.49 -23.05 38.33
CA SER A 298 19.56 -22.07 37.77
C SER A 298 20.05 -21.57 36.41
N SER A 299 19.30 -21.87 35.34
CA SER A 299 19.48 -21.30 34.01
C SER A 299 18.53 -20.11 33.78
N GLU A 300 18.88 -19.22 32.85
CA GLU A 300 18.03 -18.07 32.50
C GLU A 300 16.64 -18.52 31.99
N TYR A 301 16.61 -19.61 31.21
CA TYR A 301 15.36 -20.24 30.75
C TYR A 301 14.47 -20.68 31.92
N SER A 302 15.06 -21.35 32.92
CA SER A 302 14.30 -21.86 34.07
C SER A 302 13.73 -20.71 34.91
N ARG A 303 14.51 -19.62 35.09
CA ARG A 303 14.04 -18.41 35.78
C ARG A 303 12.85 -17.77 35.08
N ARG A 304 12.90 -17.62 33.75
CA ARG A 304 11.78 -17.07 32.95
C ARG A 304 10.53 -17.94 33.11
N LYS A 305 10.69 -19.26 33.00
CA LYS A 305 9.59 -20.23 33.15
C LYS A 305 8.96 -20.20 34.55
N VAL A 306 9.76 -20.06 35.61
CA VAL A 306 9.25 -19.88 36.98
C VAL A 306 8.41 -18.62 37.08
N GLN A 307 8.88 -17.49 36.55
CA GLN A 307 8.14 -16.22 36.58
C GLN A 307 6.81 -16.30 35.81
N GLU A 308 6.80 -16.95 34.65
CA GLU A 308 5.59 -17.17 33.85
C GLU A 308 4.55 -18.01 34.60
N LEU A 309 4.99 -19.09 35.25
CA LEU A 309 4.13 -19.97 36.04
C LEU A 309 3.61 -19.24 37.31
N GLU A 310 4.44 -18.48 38.01
CA GLU A 310 4.01 -17.67 39.16
C GLU A 310 2.95 -16.63 38.79
N ARG A 311 3.11 -15.96 37.63
CA ARG A 311 2.10 -15.05 37.09
C ARG A 311 0.80 -15.79 36.80
N SER A 312 0.87 -16.95 36.15
CA SER A 312 -0.30 -17.78 35.85
C SER A 312 -1.05 -18.21 37.12
N VAL A 313 -0.34 -18.67 38.16
CA VAL A 313 -0.93 -19.00 39.47
C VAL A 313 -1.65 -17.79 40.06
N LYS A 314 -1.02 -16.61 40.05
CA LYS A 314 -1.61 -15.39 40.60
C LYS A 314 -2.90 -14.99 39.86
N VAL A 315 -2.90 -15.04 38.53
CA VAL A 315 -4.07 -14.73 37.71
C VAL A 315 -5.19 -15.72 37.95
N LEU A 316 -4.93 -17.03 37.80
CA LEU A 316 -5.94 -18.08 38.00
C LEU A 316 -6.52 -18.05 39.42
N SER A 317 -5.68 -17.84 40.44
CA SER A 317 -6.13 -17.68 41.84
C SER A 317 -7.08 -16.50 41.99
N CYS A 318 -6.79 -15.36 41.36
CA CYS A 318 -7.67 -14.19 41.38
C CYS A 318 -9.02 -14.45 40.69
N LEU A 319 -9.04 -15.22 39.60
CA LEU A 319 -10.25 -15.56 38.84
C LEU A 319 -11.21 -16.45 39.61
N THR A 320 -10.76 -17.15 40.66
CA THR A 320 -11.63 -17.96 41.53
C THR A 320 -12.64 -17.11 42.32
N LYS A 321 -12.40 -15.80 42.47
CA LYS A 321 -13.28 -14.88 43.20
C LYS A 321 -14.52 -14.54 42.35
N LYS A 322 -15.69 -14.48 43.01
CA LYS A 322 -16.98 -14.20 42.36
C LYS A 322 -16.91 -12.91 41.52
N GLY A 323 -17.39 -12.97 40.27
CA GLY A 323 -17.46 -11.84 39.34
C GLY A 323 -16.15 -11.53 38.59
N ARG A 324 -15.00 -12.07 39.01
CA ARG A 324 -13.71 -11.77 38.37
C ARG A 324 -13.56 -12.40 36.99
N LEU A 325 -14.10 -13.60 36.76
CA LEU A 325 -14.12 -14.23 35.44
C LEU A 325 -14.88 -13.36 34.42
N THR A 326 -16.09 -12.92 34.76
CA THR A 326 -16.91 -12.07 33.89
C THR A 326 -16.22 -10.74 33.60
N GLN A 327 -15.61 -10.11 34.61
CA GLN A 327 -14.83 -8.90 34.43
C GLN A 327 -13.62 -9.11 33.50
N ALA A 328 -12.87 -10.20 33.70
CA ALA A 328 -11.70 -10.51 32.89
C ALA A 328 -12.08 -10.76 31.42
N ILE A 329 -13.15 -11.51 31.17
CA ILE A 329 -13.70 -11.73 29.82
C ILE A 329 -14.03 -10.39 29.17
N SER A 330 -14.80 -9.54 29.85
CA SER A 330 -15.20 -8.24 29.31
C SER A 330 -14.01 -7.32 29.01
N GLU A 331 -13.00 -7.26 29.88
CA GLU A 331 -11.80 -6.44 29.64
C GLU A 331 -10.95 -6.98 28.50
N ILE A 332 -10.83 -8.31 28.37
CA ILE A 332 -10.09 -8.96 27.26
C ILE A 332 -10.81 -8.77 25.94
N GLU A 333 -12.13 -8.97 25.89
CA GLU A 333 -12.95 -8.78 24.70
C GLU A 333 -12.96 -7.31 24.24
N ASP A 334 -13.05 -6.35 25.18
CA ASP A 334 -12.88 -4.93 24.86
C ASP A 334 -11.50 -4.65 24.24
N ALA A 335 -10.43 -5.15 24.87
CA ALA A 335 -9.06 -4.97 24.36
C ALA A 335 -8.85 -5.61 22.97
N PHE A 336 -9.44 -6.79 22.73
CA PHE A 336 -9.37 -7.48 21.43
C PHE A 336 -10.21 -6.78 20.35
N SER A 337 -11.34 -6.18 20.74
CA SER A 337 -12.22 -5.47 19.80
C SER A 337 -11.65 -4.15 19.29
N ARG A 338 -10.57 -3.64 19.92
CA ARG A 338 -9.89 -2.42 19.46
C ARG A 338 -9.20 -2.71 18.15
N GLU A 339 -9.71 -2.13 17.08
CA GLU A 339 -9.14 -2.25 15.74
C GLU A 339 -7.71 -1.68 15.72
N VAL A 340 -6.73 -2.58 15.63
CA VAL A 340 -5.33 -2.19 15.47
C VAL A 340 -4.97 -2.19 14.00
N LYS A 341 -4.97 -1.00 13.41
CA LYS A 341 -4.43 -0.79 12.07
C LYS A 341 -2.95 -1.16 12.03
N ARG A 342 -2.46 -1.64 10.89
CA ARG A 342 -1.02 -1.83 10.69
C ARG A 342 -0.32 -0.48 10.76
N PHE A 343 0.87 -0.44 11.36
CA PHE A 343 1.61 0.81 11.51
C PHE A 343 1.90 1.50 10.17
N ASP A 344 2.14 0.73 9.11
CA ASP A 344 2.38 1.26 7.77
C ASP A 344 1.15 1.99 7.21
N ASP A 345 -0.07 1.54 7.56
CA ASP A 345 -1.32 2.21 7.16
C ASP A 345 -1.53 3.50 7.95
N VAL A 346 -1.17 3.51 9.24
CA VAL A 346 -1.17 4.74 10.06
C VAL A 346 -0.24 5.80 9.45
N LEU A 347 0.95 5.40 8.99
CA LEU A 347 1.87 6.31 8.31
C LEU A 347 1.29 6.83 6.99
N LYS A 348 0.67 5.96 6.19
CA LYS A 348 0.00 6.36 4.94
C LYS A 348 -1.16 7.33 5.18
N GLU A 349 -1.96 7.11 6.21
CA GLU A 349 -3.05 8.02 6.60
C GLU A 349 -2.51 9.39 7.01
N LEU A 350 -1.45 9.44 7.82
CA LEU A 350 -0.83 10.70 8.23
C LEU A 350 -0.25 11.48 7.05
N ASP A 351 0.37 10.79 6.08
CA ASP A 351 0.84 11.40 4.84
C ASP A 351 -0.34 11.95 4.00
N LYS A 352 -1.45 11.21 3.91
CA LYS A 352 -2.66 11.66 3.19
C LYS A 352 -3.34 12.83 3.89
N GLU A 353 -3.46 12.81 5.21
CA GLU A 353 -4.04 13.90 6.00
C GLU A 353 -3.18 15.16 5.96
N SER A 354 -1.84 15.04 5.97
CA SER A 354 -0.97 16.21 5.80
C SER A 354 -1.17 16.83 4.42
N THR A 355 -1.27 15.97 3.39
CA THR A 355 -1.56 16.40 2.03
C THR A 355 -2.93 17.09 1.97
N MET A 356 -4.01 16.49 2.49
CA MET A 356 -5.35 17.13 2.50
C MET A 356 -5.43 18.42 3.34
N ARG A 357 -4.75 18.50 4.49
CA ARG A 357 -4.67 19.73 5.29
C ARG A 357 -3.83 20.80 4.63
N GLU A 358 -2.81 20.46 3.84
CA GLU A 358 -2.10 21.40 2.99
C GLU A 358 -3.02 21.95 1.91
N HIS A 359 -3.86 21.12 1.29
CA HIS A 359 -4.90 21.60 0.38
C HIS A 359 -5.92 22.52 1.07
N GLN A 360 -6.27 22.27 2.34
CA GLN A 360 -7.13 23.16 3.14
C GLN A 360 -6.43 24.42 3.69
N LYS A 361 -5.11 24.41 3.91
CA LYS A 361 -4.35 25.61 4.35
C LYS A 361 -3.90 26.48 3.16
N ILE A 362 -3.78 25.91 1.95
CA ILE A 362 -3.64 26.67 0.69
C ILE A 362 -4.91 27.51 0.41
N LEU A 363 -6.05 27.11 0.97
CA LEU A 363 -7.31 27.89 1.01
C LEU A 363 -7.25 29.16 1.89
N PHE A 364 -6.17 29.41 2.63
CA PHE A 364 -6.02 30.57 3.54
C PHE A 364 -4.74 31.39 3.33
N MET A 365 -4.14 31.38 2.13
CA MET A 365 -3.17 32.42 1.76
C MET A 365 -3.90 33.68 1.25
N PRO A 366 -3.47 34.90 1.61
CA PRO A 366 -4.13 36.13 1.22
C PRO A 366 -3.99 36.30 -0.30
N GLY A 367 -5.09 36.08 -1.02
CA GLY A 367 -5.15 36.21 -2.48
C GLY A 367 -6.02 35.16 -3.18
N THR A 368 -6.45 34.08 -2.52
CA THR A 368 -7.39 33.13 -3.13
C THR A 368 -8.84 33.61 -2.93
N PRO A 369 -9.64 33.67 -3.99
CA PRO A 369 -10.84 34.48 -3.97
C PRO A 369 -12.01 33.66 -3.37
N SER A 370 -12.80 34.30 -2.48
CA SER A 370 -13.57 33.69 -1.39
C SER A 370 -15.02 33.29 -1.76
N SER A 371 -15.52 33.75 -2.91
CA SER A 371 -16.90 33.49 -3.36
C SER A 371 -17.03 32.37 -4.42
N SER A 372 -18.24 31.89 -4.70
CA SER A 372 -18.48 30.98 -5.83
C SER A 372 -18.12 31.62 -7.18
N LYS A 373 -18.29 32.95 -7.31
CA LYS A 373 -17.89 33.73 -8.49
C LYS A 373 -16.37 33.78 -8.67
N ASP A 374 -15.68 33.82 -7.56
CA ASP A 374 -14.23 33.87 -7.48
C ASP A 374 -13.57 32.52 -7.83
N LYS A 375 -14.16 31.41 -7.37
CA LYS A 375 -13.78 30.06 -7.79
C LYS A 375 -14.02 29.83 -9.28
N GLN A 376 -15.12 30.35 -9.83
CA GLN A 376 -15.39 30.30 -11.26
C GLN A 376 -14.38 31.15 -12.05
N ALA A 377 -14.08 32.36 -11.61
CA ALA A 377 -13.07 33.22 -12.25
C ALA A 377 -11.69 32.56 -12.26
N LYS A 378 -11.30 31.88 -11.17
CA LYS A 378 -10.03 31.14 -11.11
C LYS A 378 -10.02 29.89 -11.99
N TYR A 379 -11.14 29.18 -12.06
CA TYR A 379 -11.32 28.05 -12.98
C TYR A 379 -11.19 28.49 -14.44
N GLU A 380 -11.83 29.58 -14.84
CA GLU A 380 -11.71 30.15 -16.19
C GLU A 380 -10.30 30.68 -16.48
N GLU A 381 -9.64 31.31 -15.51
CA GLU A 381 -8.24 31.74 -15.63
C GLU A 381 -7.32 30.54 -15.86
N ASN A 382 -7.48 29.47 -15.09
CA ASN A 382 -6.74 28.22 -15.25
C ASN A 382 -7.06 27.55 -16.59
N LYS A 383 -8.32 27.59 -17.07
CA LYS A 383 -8.73 27.05 -18.37
C LYS A 383 -8.06 27.81 -19.53
N LEU A 384 -7.97 29.15 -19.41
CA LEU A 384 -7.26 30.00 -20.36
C LEU A 384 -5.74 29.76 -20.34
N GLU A 385 -5.13 29.60 -19.17
CA GLU A 385 -3.70 29.30 -19.05
C GLU A 385 -3.38 27.89 -19.55
N ILE A 386 -4.22 26.89 -19.28
CA ILE A 386 -4.12 25.56 -19.89
C ILE A 386 -4.20 25.67 -21.41
N ALA A 387 -5.18 26.40 -21.96
CA ALA A 387 -5.28 26.61 -23.41
C ALA A 387 -4.03 27.28 -24.00
N ARG A 388 -3.46 28.26 -23.30
CA ARG A 388 -2.18 28.91 -23.68
C ARG A 388 -1.01 27.93 -23.62
N LEU A 389 -0.90 27.13 -22.57
CA LEU A 389 0.16 26.11 -22.42
C LEU A 389 0.01 25.00 -23.47
N MET A 390 -1.22 24.62 -23.81
CA MET A 390 -1.52 23.71 -24.92
C MET A 390 -1.08 24.31 -26.27
N ALA A 391 -1.33 25.60 -26.51
CA ALA A 391 -0.82 26.29 -27.70
C ALA A 391 0.72 26.36 -27.72
N LEU A 392 1.37 26.50 -26.55
CA LEU A 392 2.83 26.42 -26.43
C LEU A 392 3.35 24.99 -26.69
N LEU A 393 2.62 23.96 -26.26
CA LEU A 393 2.91 22.57 -26.63
C LEU A 393 2.83 22.41 -28.15
N ASP A 394 1.78 22.91 -28.80
CA ASP A 394 1.62 22.87 -30.27
C ASP A 394 2.73 23.64 -31.00
N GLY A 395 3.25 24.69 -30.38
CA GLY A 395 4.43 25.44 -30.81
C GLY A 395 5.76 24.68 -30.71
N ILE A 396 5.84 23.59 -29.93
CA ILE A 396 6.96 22.63 -29.98
C ILE A 396 6.80 21.81 -31.27
N LYS A 397 7.20 22.42 -32.39
CA LYS A 397 7.35 21.75 -33.67
C LYS A 397 8.67 21.00 -33.67
N VAL A 398 8.61 19.70 -33.90
CA VAL A 398 9.80 18.91 -34.23
C VAL A 398 10.22 19.37 -35.64
N GLU A 399 11.14 20.34 -35.74
CA GLU A 399 11.54 20.98 -37.00
C GLU A 399 12.37 20.06 -37.93
N GLY A 400 12.62 18.80 -37.52
CA GLY A 400 13.32 17.77 -38.29
C GLY A 400 12.69 16.37 -38.24
N LYS A 401 13.42 15.36 -38.72
CA LYS A 401 12.97 13.93 -38.68
C LYS A 401 13.03 13.31 -37.27
N THR A 402 13.69 13.97 -36.31
CA THR A 402 13.99 13.43 -34.99
C THR A 402 13.81 14.45 -33.89
N LEU A 403 13.11 14.07 -32.81
CA LEU A 403 12.95 14.84 -31.57
C LEU A 403 14.31 15.08 -30.88
N THR A 404 14.55 16.32 -30.45
CA THR A 404 15.72 16.71 -29.66
C THR A 404 15.46 16.63 -28.16
N GLU A 405 16.52 16.51 -27.37
CA GLU A 405 16.45 16.45 -25.89
C GLU A 405 15.86 17.74 -25.28
N ASP A 406 16.12 18.89 -25.89
CA ASP A 406 15.58 20.18 -25.43
C ASP A 406 14.08 20.32 -25.71
N GLU A 407 13.60 19.82 -26.85
CA GLU A 407 12.17 19.73 -27.16
C GLU A 407 11.44 18.81 -26.18
N ARG A 408 12.05 17.66 -25.85
CA ARG A 408 11.54 16.73 -24.84
C ARG A 408 11.43 17.39 -23.47
N LYS A 409 12.50 18.04 -22.98
CA LYS A 409 12.51 18.72 -21.68
C LYS A 409 11.52 19.87 -21.61
N ARG A 410 11.36 20.64 -22.69
CA ARG A 410 10.35 21.69 -22.79
C ARG A 410 8.94 21.13 -22.71
N TRP A 411 8.67 20.04 -23.44
CA TRP A 411 7.39 19.36 -23.41
C TRP A 411 7.06 18.84 -22.01
N GLU A 412 7.98 18.12 -21.35
CA GLU A 412 7.78 17.60 -19.99
C GLU A 412 7.54 18.71 -18.96
N LYS A 413 8.24 19.85 -19.11
CA LYS A 413 8.07 21.01 -18.24
C LYS A 413 6.69 21.65 -18.38
N ILE A 414 6.21 21.84 -19.61
CA ILE A 414 4.90 22.43 -19.88
C ILE A 414 3.79 21.46 -19.45
N GLU A 415 3.96 20.16 -19.69
CA GLU A 415 3.01 19.13 -19.24
C GLU A 415 2.85 19.09 -17.72
N LYS A 416 3.95 19.26 -16.99
CA LYS A 416 3.90 19.38 -15.52
C LYS A 416 3.14 20.63 -15.06
N GLN A 417 3.23 21.73 -15.81
CA GLN A 417 2.48 22.96 -15.51
C GLN A 417 0.99 22.78 -15.76
N ILE A 418 0.62 22.14 -16.87
CA ILE A 418 -0.78 21.81 -17.18
C ILE A 418 -1.35 20.88 -16.11
N GLU A 419 -0.61 19.85 -15.69
CA GLU A 419 -1.06 18.89 -14.68
C GLU A 419 -1.32 19.54 -13.30
N MET A 420 -0.51 20.53 -12.93
CA MET A 420 -0.76 21.32 -11.71
C MET A 420 -2.05 22.16 -11.83
N LEU A 421 -2.28 22.82 -12.98
CA LEU A 421 -3.49 23.61 -13.22
C LEU A 421 -4.74 22.72 -13.34
N GLU A 422 -4.61 21.53 -13.91
CA GLU A 422 -5.66 20.52 -13.98
C GLU A 422 -6.02 20.02 -12.58
N TYR A 423 -5.03 19.75 -11.74
CA TYR A 423 -5.24 19.37 -10.34
C TYR A 423 -5.94 20.50 -9.54
N GLU A 424 -5.55 21.76 -9.78
CA GLU A 424 -6.25 22.91 -9.22
C GLU A 424 -7.70 22.99 -9.70
N ASN A 425 -7.95 22.73 -10.99
CA ASN A 425 -9.29 22.69 -11.57
C ASN A 425 -10.15 21.54 -11.02
N ASP A 426 -9.57 20.36 -10.77
CA ASP A 426 -10.25 19.24 -10.09
C ASP A 426 -10.66 19.59 -8.66
N ALA A 427 -9.89 20.44 -7.98
CA ALA A 427 -10.25 20.95 -6.66
C ALA A 427 -11.34 22.03 -6.72
N LEU A 428 -11.42 22.81 -7.81
CA LEU A 428 -12.44 23.84 -8.04
C LEU A 428 -13.76 23.25 -8.57
N GLN A 429 -13.71 22.25 -9.43
CA GLN A 429 -14.85 21.53 -10.02
C GLN A 429 -14.63 20.00 -9.94
N PRO A 430 -14.99 19.36 -8.81
CA PRO A 430 -14.74 17.94 -8.56
C PRO A 430 -15.43 16.95 -9.50
N ASP A 431 -16.47 17.41 -10.21
CA ASP A 431 -17.34 16.62 -11.08
C ASP A 431 -17.07 16.84 -12.59
N ARG A 432 -15.95 17.49 -12.95
CA ARG A 432 -15.61 17.74 -14.36
C ARG A 432 -15.32 16.43 -15.11
N SER A 433 -15.76 16.35 -16.37
CA SER A 433 -15.62 15.16 -17.22
C SER A 433 -14.16 14.78 -17.51
N SER A 434 -13.26 15.77 -17.60
CA SER A 434 -11.83 15.55 -17.87
C SER A 434 -11.09 14.82 -16.72
N LYS A 435 -11.65 14.78 -15.52
CA LYS A 435 -11.07 14.09 -14.35
C LYS A 435 -10.93 12.58 -14.56
N SER A 436 -11.86 11.95 -15.28
CA SER A 436 -11.80 10.51 -15.55
C SER A 436 -10.66 10.12 -16.48
N ASN A 437 -10.09 11.08 -17.24
CA ASN A 437 -9.04 10.82 -18.23
C ASN A 437 -7.63 11.02 -17.68
N GLN A 438 -7.48 11.56 -16.45
CA GLN A 438 -6.18 11.90 -15.87
C GLN A 438 -5.26 10.68 -15.68
N GLU A 439 -5.80 9.53 -15.27
CA GLU A 439 -5.03 8.29 -15.18
C GLU A 439 -4.50 7.86 -16.55
N ILE A 440 -5.31 7.98 -17.60
CA ILE A 440 -4.94 7.61 -18.98
C ILE A 440 -3.87 8.56 -19.52
N ILE A 441 -4.01 9.87 -19.28
CA ILE A 441 -3.00 10.88 -19.67
C ILE A 441 -1.66 10.60 -18.99
N SER A 442 -1.66 10.26 -17.69
CA SER A 442 -0.45 9.88 -16.96
C SER A 442 0.24 8.66 -17.58
N TYR A 443 -0.52 7.61 -17.90
CA TYR A 443 0.03 6.42 -18.56
C TYR A 443 0.61 6.70 -19.96
N LEU A 444 -0.04 7.57 -20.74
CA LEU A 444 0.45 7.98 -22.05
C LEU A 444 1.77 8.74 -21.95
N LYS A 445 1.90 9.65 -20.99
CA LYS A 445 3.16 10.38 -20.71
C LYS A 445 4.31 9.43 -20.37
N ASP A 446 4.05 8.46 -19.50
CA ASP A 446 5.06 7.48 -19.08
C ASP A 446 5.44 6.50 -20.19
N GLY A 447 4.46 6.00 -20.94
CA GLY A 447 4.69 5.15 -22.10
C GLY A 447 5.52 5.85 -23.18
N MET A 448 5.30 7.16 -23.37
CA MET A 448 6.10 7.98 -24.26
C MET A 448 7.53 8.17 -23.76
N ARG A 449 7.73 8.42 -22.46
CA ARG A 449 9.06 8.52 -21.87
C ARG A 449 9.88 7.24 -22.09
N LEU A 450 9.28 6.08 -21.81
CA LEU A 450 9.90 4.77 -22.00
C LEU A 450 10.20 4.49 -23.48
N THR A 451 9.26 4.79 -24.36
CA THR A 451 9.45 4.56 -25.80
C THR A 451 10.57 5.43 -26.36
N LEU A 452 10.69 6.69 -25.92
CA LEU A 452 11.78 7.57 -26.33
C LEU A 452 13.17 7.12 -25.82
N GLU A 453 13.23 6.38 -24.71
CA GLU A 453 14.47 5.86 -24.14
C GLU A 453 14.90 4.53 -24.77
N ILE A 454 13.94 3.68 -25.16
CA ILE A 454 14.20 2.30 -25.60
C ILE A 454 14.25 2.19 -27.14
N GLU A 455 13.47 3.00 -27.87
CA GLU A 455 13.36 2.90 -29.33
C GLU A 455 14.62 3.46 -30.02
N LYS A 456 15.42 2.55 -30.58
CA LYS A 456 16.67 2.88 -31.30
C LYS A 456 16.40 3.57 -32.63
N ASN A 457 15.21 3.40 -33.22
CA ASN A 457 14.81 4.09 -34.44
C ASN A 457 14.19 5.45 -34.10
N LYS A 458 14.99 6.51 -34.22
CA LYS A 458 14.58 7.88 -33.89
C LYS A 458 13.35 8.39 -34.66
N ASN A 459 13.09 7.89 -35.88
CA ASN A 459 11.89 8.28 -36.64
C ASN A 459 10.63 7.67 -36.02
N LYS A 460 10.71 6.41 -35.56
CA LYS A 460 9.61 5.71 -34.91
C LYS A 460 9.32 6.27 -33.51
N ALA A 461 10.37 6.58 -32.76
CA ALA A 461 10.29 7.30 -31.48
C ALA A 461 9.61 8.68 -31.65
N THR A 462 9.97 9.39 -32.73
CA THR A 462 9.38 10.70 -33.06
C THR A 462 7.92 10.61 -33.51
N SER A 463 7.55 9.57 -34.28
CA SER A 463 6.14 9.32 -34.63
C SER A 463 5.32 9.04 -33.37
N TYR A 464 5.80 8.14 -32.52
CA TYR A 464 5.13 7.78 -31.26
C TYR A 464 4.93 9.00 -30.35
N PHE A 465 5.94 9.89 -30.28
CA PHE A 465 5.83 11.16 -29.55
C PHE A 465 4.73 12.06 -30.11
N LYS A 466 4.65 12.22 -31.44
CA LYS A 466 3.62 13.02 -32.10
C LYS A 466 2.21 12.45 -31.87
N ASP A 467 2.06 11.14 -32.01
CA ASP A 467 0.78 10.44 -31.86
C ASP A 467 0.28 10.50 -30.41
N THR A 468 1.18 10.33 -29.44
CA THR A 468 0.84 10.39 -28.00
C THR A 468 0.49 11.81 -27.57
N LYS A 469 1.22 12.82 -28.04
CA LYS A 469 0.91 14.24 -27.80
C LYS A 469 -0.48 14.61 -28.31
N GLU A 470 -0.83 14.17 -29.52
CA GLU A 470 -2.15 14.40 -30.12
C GLU A 470 -3.27 13.67 -29.37
N LEU A 471 -3.00 12.45 -28.88
CA LEU A 471 -3.96 11.69 -28.08
C LEU A 471 -4.22 12.34 -26.71
N ILE A 472 -3.17 12.79 -26.02
CA ILE A 472 -3.29 13.55 -24.77
C ILE A 472 -4.10 14.84 -24.99
N ARG A 473 -3.88 15.53 -26.12
CA ARG A 473 -4.66 16.72 -26.51
C ARG A 473 -6.16 16.40 -26.60
N LYS A 474 -6.53 15.35 -27.34
CA LYS A 474 -7.94 14.92 -27.50
C LYS A 474 -8.58 14.48 -26.17
N LEU A 475 -7.84 13.79 -25.31
CA LEU A 475 -8.35 13.36 -24.00
C LEU A 475 -8.64 14.52 -23.03
N ARG A 476 -8.06 15.69 -23.31
CA ARG A 476 -8.26 16.94 -22.56
C ARG A 476 -9.32 17.86 -23.16
N GLU A 477 -9.83 17.56 -24.36
CA GLU A 477 -10.94 18.31 -24.94
C GLU A 477 -12.21 17.96 -24.14
N GLU A 478 -12.71 18.92 -23.37
CA GLU A 478 -14.01 18.81 -22.71
C GLU A 478 -15.13 19.08 -23.73
N ASP A 479 -16.15 18.23 -23.78
CA ASP A 479 -17.41 18.58 -24.42
C ASP A 479 -18.00 19.78 -23.67
N ASN A 480 -17.87 20.98 -24.23
CA ASN A 480 -18.67 22.10 -23.77
C ASN A 480 -20.12 21.80 -24.18
N PRO A 481 -21.07 21.53 -23.25
CA PRO A 481 -22.47 21.55 -23.64
C PRO A 481 -22.76 22.96 -24.21
N PRO A 482 -23.48 23.07 -25.34
CA PRO A 482 -23.84 24.38 -25.86
C PRO A 482 -24.54 25.17 -24.76
N GLU A 483 -24.12 26.42 -24.55
CA GLU A 483 -24.82 27.36 -23.68
C GLU A 483 -26.31 27.27 -24.02
N LYS A 484 -27.14 26.97 -23.02
CA LYS A 484 -28.56 27.21 -23.17
C LYS A 484 -28.70 28.72 -23.30
N ASP A 485 -28.94 29.13 -24.54
CA ASP A 485 -29.39 30.47 -24.90
C ASP A 485 -30.71 30.69 -24.16
N ASP A 486 -30.66 31.29 -22.97
CA ASP A 486 -31.82 31.81 -22.24
C ASP A 486 -32.31 33.11 -22.91
N SER A 487 -32.40 33.10 -24.25
CA SER A 487 -33.23 34.01 -24.99
C SER A 487 -34.56 33.30 -25.28
N TYR A 488 -35.65 33.97 -24.90
CA TYR A 488 -37.06 33.55 -24.98
C TYR A 488 -37.61 32.79 -23.76
N SER A 489 -37.75 33.53 -22.67
CA SER A 489 -38.98 33.48 -21.86
C SER A 489 -39.37 34.91 -21.48
N LEU A 490 -40.21 35.52 -22.31
CA LEU A 490 -41.10 36.63 -21.94
C LEU A 490 -42.53 36.12 -21.99
#